data_AF-I4C431-F1
#
_entry.id   AF-I4C431-F1
#
_cell.length_a   1.000
_cell.length_b   1.000
_cell.length_c   1.000
_cell.angle_alpha   90.00
_cell.angle_beta   90.00
_cell.angle_gamma   90.00
#
_symmetry.space_group_name_H-M   'P 1'
#
loop_
_entity.id
_entity.type
_entity.pdbx_description
1 polymer ?
#
loop_
_entity_poly.entity_id
_entity_poly.type
_entity_poly.pdbx_seq_one_letter_code
_entity_poly.pdbx_strand_id
1 'polypeptide(L)' 'MEFIPFLHSGRSFNIACEDDLEFKEVRSILDQLIELQAFDSDDIKGSYRIDAEDNEFEVWVMEADVFIQRL' A
#
# COMPACT_ATOMS: atom_id res chain seq x y z
N MET A 1 7.16 -9.84 9.93
CA MET A 1 6.74 -9.34 8.60
C MET A 1 5.60 -10.23 8.14
N GLU A 2 4.39 -9.71 8.24
CA GLU A 2 3.19 -10.36 7.67
C GLU A 2 3.02 -9.93 6.22
N PHE A 3 2.48 -10.84 5.41
CA PHE A 3 2.18 -10.59 4.00
C PHE A 3 0.67 -10.77 3.76
N ILE A 4 0.03 -9.71 3.28
CA ILE A 4 -1.40 -9.73 2.95
C ILE A 4 -1.54 -9.74 1.42
N PRO A 5 -2.07 -10.81 0.81
CA PRO A 5 -2.27 -10.86 -0.63
C PRO A 5 -3.40 -9.92 -1.04
N PHE A 6 -3.16 -9.11 -2.07
CA PHE A 6 -4.10 -8.14 -2.60
C PHE A 6 -4.23 -8.30 -4.12
N LEU A 7 -5.44 -8.54 -4.60
CA LEU A 7 -5.72 -8.70 -6.03
C LEU A 7 -6.34 -7.43 -6.58
N HIS A 8 -5.67 -6.80 -7.53
CA HIS A 8 -6.18 -5.60 -8.21
C HIS A 8 -5.98 -5.73 -9.73
N SER A 9 -7.05 -5.54 -10.50
CA SER A 9 -7.02 -5.55 -11.98
C SER A 9 -6.35 -6.78 -12.60
N GLY A 10 -6.50 -7.95 -11.97
CA GLY A 10 -5.90 -9.21 -12.42
C GLY A 10 -4.41 -9.38 -12.10
N ARG A 11 -3.82 -8.43 -11.37
CA ARG A 11 -2.46 -8.49 -10.82
C ARG A 11 -2.52 -8.74 -9.32
N SER A 12 -1.65 -9.61 -8.83
CA SER A 12 -1.51 -9.91 -7.41
C SER A 12 -0.35 -9.14 -6.82
N PHE A 13 -0.59 -8.48 -5.70
CA PHE A 13 0.39 -7.74 -4.91
C PHE A 13 0.51 -8.36 -3.52
N ASN A 14 1.71 -8.36 -2.95
CA ASN A 14 1.92 -8.72 -1.55
C ASN A 14 2.10 -7.44 -0.75
N ILE A 15 1.20 -7.20 0.19
CA ILE A 15 1.33 -6.07 1.12
C ILE A 15 2.21 -6.53 2.28
N ALA A 16 3.34 -5.86 2.45
CA ALA A 16 4.26 -6.04 3.56
C ALA A 16 4.15 -4.85 4.52
N CYS A 17 3.80 -5.14 5.77
CA CYS A 17 3.74 -4.15 6.84
C CYS A 17 4.91 -4.39 7.82
N GLU A 18 5.64 -3.34 8.18
CA GLU A 18 6.67 -3.43 9.23
C GLU A 18 6.07 -3.53 10.63
N ASP A 19 4.96 -2.82 10.87
CA ASP A 19 4.23 -2.78 12.13
C ASP A 19 2.91 -3.55 12.07
N ASP A 20 2.36 -3.88 13.24
CA ASP A 20 0.97 -4.34 13.37
C ASP A 20 0.03 -3.17 13.02
N LEU A 21 -0.43 -3.15 11.77
CA LEU A 21 -1.41 -2.20 11.26
C LEU A 21 -2.82 -2.74 11.47
N GLU A 22 -3.73 -1.86 11.86
CA GLU A 22 -5.14 -2.22 11.93
C GLU A 22 -5.71 -2.39 10.52
N PHE A 23 -6.64 -3.32 10.36
CA PHE A 23 -7.27 -3.58 9.06
C PHE A 23 -7.87 -2.31 8.41
N LYS A 24 -8.41 -1.40 9.22
CA LYS A 24 -8.97 -0.13 8.73
C LYS A 24 -7.90 0.80 8.13
N GLU A 25 -6.69 0.80 8.69
CA GLU A 25 -5.56 1.58 8.18
C GLU A 25 -5.12 1.03 6.83
N VAL A 26 -4.87 -0.29 6.77
CA VAL A 26 -4.47 -0.97 5.52
C VAL A 26 -5.51 -0.75 4.43
N ARG A 27 -6.81 -0.87 4.75
CA ARG A 27 -7.88 -0.63 3.80
C ARG A 27 -7.89 0.81 3.28
N SER A 28 -7.83 1.79 4.17
CA SER A 28 -7.80 3.22 3.79
C SER A 28 -6.61 3.53 2.88
N ILE A 29 -5.45 2.93 3.19
CA ILE A 29 -4.24 3.07 2.37
C ILE A 29 -4.44 2.50 0.97
N LEU A 30 -4.97 1.28 0.86
CA LEU A 30 -5.22 0.65 -0.45
C LEU A 30 -6.24 1.43 -1.28
N ASP A 31 -7.31 1.91 -0.65
CA ASP A 31 -8.35 2.71 -1.33
C ASP A 31 -7.72 3.98 -1.94
N GLN A 32 -6.86 4.68 -1.20
CA GLN A 32 -6.13 5.86 -1.71
C GLN A 32 -5.14 5.51 -2.82
N LEU A 33 -4.40 4.40 -2.71
CA LEU A 33 -3.49 3.96 -3.77
C LEU A 33 -4.23 3.63 -5.08
N ILE A 34 -5.44 3.07 -4.99
CA ILE A 34 -6.30 2.83 -6.16
C ILE A 34 -6.69 4.17 -6.78
N GLU A 35 -7.11 5.15 -5.99
CA GLU A 35 -7.48 6.50 -6.50
C GLU A 35 -6.28 7.20 -7.18
N LEU A 36 -5.08 7.00 -6.66
CA LEU A 36 -3.83 7.52 -7.21
C LEU A 36 -3.32 6.74 -8.43
N GLN A 37 -4.02 5.66 -8.84
CA GLN A 37 -3.62 4.76 -9.91
C GLN A 37 -2.19 4.22 -9.70
N ALA A 38 -1.84 3.96 -8.43
CA ALA A 38 -0.50 3.51 -8.05
C ALA A 38 -0.17 2.11 -8.59
N PHE A 39 -1.20 1.29 -8.82
CA PHE A 39 -1.07 -0.09 -9.31
C PHE A 39 -1.06 -0.23 -10.84
N ASP A 40 -1.40 0.85 -11.56
CA ASP A 40 -1.55 0.83 -13.03
C ASP A 40 -0.24 1.17 -13.76
N SER A 41 0.78 1.61 -13.03
CA SER A 41 2.06 2.06 -13.57
C SER A 41 3.13 1.00 -13.38
N ASP A 42 3.73 0.53 -14.47
CA ASP A 42 4.95 -0.30 -14.42
C ASP A 42 6.20 0.55 -14.07
N ASP A 43 6.08 1.88 -14.07
CA ASP A 43 7.10 2.77 -13.54
C ASP A 43 7.04 2.78 -12.01
N ILE A 44 8.20 2.55 -11.38
CA ILE A 44 8.43 2.79 -9.95
C ILE A 44 8.25 4.29 -9.70
N LYS A 45 7.02 4.68 -9.38
CA LYS A 45 6.77 5.97 -8.73
C LYS A 45 7.38 5.86 -7.33
N GLY A 46 7.96 6.94 -6.83
CA GLY A 46 8.58 6.99 -5.50
C GLY A 46 7.58 6.64 -4.38
N SER A 47 7.93 6.95 -3.13
CA SER A 47 6.97 6.75 -2.04
C SER A 47 5.74 7.64 -2.16
N TYR A 48 4.60 7.10 -1.77
CA TYR A 48 3.37 7.84 -1.52
C TYR A 48 3.28 8.17 -0.03
N ARG A 49 2.88 9.40 0.28
CA ARG A 49 2.46 9.76 1.64
C ARG A 49 0.96 9.66 1.73
N ILE A 50 0.48 8.87 2.68
CA ILE A 50 -0.93 8.55 2.84
C ILE A 50 -1.32 8.78 4.29
N ASP A 51 -2.36 9.59 4.48
CA ASP A 51 -2.97 9.80 5.79
C ASP A 51 -4.10 8.78 6.00
N ALA A 52 -4.07 8.01 7.08
CA ALA A 52 -5.13 7.08 7.45
C ALA A 52 -5.34 7.01 8.96
N GLU A 53 -6.59 7.22 9.40
CA GLU A 53 -7.03 7.02 10.80
C GLU A 53 -6.10 7.71 11.83
N ASP A 54 -5.74 8.96 11.59
CA ASP A 54 -4.85 9.81 12.41
C ASP A 54 -3.35 9.51 12.34
N ASN A 55 -2.92 8.58 11.49
CA ASN A 55 -1.51 8.26 11.24
C ASN A 55 -1.08 8.66 9.82
N GLU A 56 0.18 9.04 9.64
CA GLU A 56 0.81 9.25 8.33
C GLU A 56 1.63 8.00 7.98
N PHE A 57 1.55 7.56 6.72
CA PHE A 57 2.24 6.39 6.21
C PHE A 57 3.07 6.75 4.98
N GLU A 58 4.25 6.14 4.90
CA GLU A 58 5.04 6.07 3.69
C GLU A 58 4.81 4.72 3.01
N VAL A 59 4.42 4.75 1.73
CA VAL A 59 4.01 3.56 1.00
C VAL A 59 4.77 3.45 -0.33
N TRP A 60 5.41 2.30 -0.55
CA TRP A 60 6.10 2.00 -1.81
C TRP A 60 5.33 0.93 -2.56
N VAL A 61 4.94 1.22 -3.80
CA VAL A 61 4.34 0.25 -4.71
C VAL A 61 5.39 -0.14 -5.75
N MET A 62 5.81 -1.40 -5.71
CA MET A 62 6.73 -2.03 -6.66
C MET A 62 5.97 -3.11 -7.46
N GLU A 63 6.61 -3.70 -8.47
CA GLU A 63 5.99 -4.61 -9.45
C GLU A 63 4.95 -5.57 -8.86
N ALA A 64 5.28 -6.25 -7.76
CA ALA A 64 4.41 -7.22 -7.10
C ALA A 64 4.28 -7.02 -5.58
N ASP A 65 4.84 -5.95 -5.04
CA ASP A 65 4.93 -5.75 -3.59
C ASP A 65 4.54 -4.33 -3.20
N VAL A 66 3.85 -4.20 -2.07
CA VAL A 66 3.42 -2.94 -1.47
C VAL A 66 3.99 -2.88 -0.07
N PHE A 67 4.92 -1.97 0.18
CA PHE A 67 5.51 -1.80 1.51
C PHE A 67 4.86 -0.63 2.21
N ILE A 68 4.36 -0.84 3.42
CA ILE A 68 3.71 0.18 4.24
C ILE A 68 4.53 0.38 5.51
N GLN A 69 4.96 1.62 5.75
CA GLN A 69 5.68 2.04 6.95
C GLN A 69 4.95 3.22 7.59
N ARG A 70 4.73 3.17 8.91
CA ARG A 70 4.18 4.29 9.68
C ARG A 70 5.27 5.32 9.96
N LEU A 71 4.94 6.62 9.87
CA LEU A 71 5.84 7.74 10.17
C LEU A 71 5.71 8.24 11.62
#